data_AF-A0A6L3JZI7-F1
#
_entry.id   AF-A0A6L3JZI7-F1
#
_cell.length_a   1.000
_cell.length_b   1.000
_cell.length_c   1.000
_cell.angle_alpha   90.00
_cell.angle_beta   90.00
_cell.angle_gamma   90.00
#
_symmetry.space_group_name_H-M   'P 1'
#
loop_
_entity.id
_entity.type
_entity.pdbx_description
1 polymer ?
#
loop_
_entity_poly.entity_id
_entity_poly.type
_entity_poly.pdbx_seq_one_letter_code
_entity_poly.pdbx_strand_id
1 'polypeptide(L)'
;MRKISLLFGCLLCMLAATAQIRGNEIRVMVSPDHTDWNYRLNDKCTFTVRVLKAQNLLQNVMVDYELGPEMYPTEVKKGVLLKNGELKLQGTMKTPGFLRCKVTAHVGDRKYEGLATAAYAPEQLQPITEFPADFREFWVKELEGARRTSLQPLMTLLPERCTATVNVYHVSFQTDRWGSRFYGVLCVPKKEGKYPALLRVPGAGIRPYAGDVYTAEQGAITLEVGIHGIPVTMEQSFYDNLMNGALNGYWTFCRNDLRNFYYHRVIIGALRAVDFICDLPQYNGQALGVTGSSQGGALSVMTAALDPRVTFFAAVHPALCDHEAFMKKRACGWPHYFYYYGAPDAKELEVVRYYDTANFARCLTVPGWFSWGYNDDVCPPTSMYAAYNAVTSPKELHPYLETGHYWYQEQWDEWLAWLWKQMGIGK
;
A
#
# COMPACT_ATOMS: atom_id res chain seq x y z
N MET A 1 34.01 -8.70 51.72
CA MET A 1 32.66 -9.30 51.79
C MET A 1 31.66 -8.22 51.40
N ARG A 2 31.24 -8.26 50.13
CA ARG A 2 30.48 -7.19 49.47
C ARG A 2 28.97 -7.42 49.63
N LYS A 3 28.31 -6.28 49.85
CA LYS A 3 26.90 -6.06 50.10
C LYS A 3 26.08 -6.00 48.80
N ILE A 4 24.81 -6.39 48.96
CA ILE A 4 23.60 -5.88 48.28
C ILE A 4 23.25 -6.53 46.93
N SER A 5 22.40 -7.55 47.05
CA SER A 5 21.39 -7.98 46.08
C SER A 5 20.14 -7.09 46.17
N LEU A 6 19.28 -7.19 45.14
CA LEU A 6 17.93 -6.62 44.96
C LEU A 6 17.85 -5.26 44.26
N LEU A 7 17.66 -5.30 42.94
CA LEU A 7 16.72 -4.46 42.17
C LEU A 7 16.73 -4.92 40.70
N PHE A 8 16.14 -6.08 40.43
CA PHE A 8 15.80 -6.53 39.07
C PHE A 8 14.37 -7.05 39.11
N GLY A 9 13.40 -6.15 38.93
CA GLY A 9 11.99 -6.52 39.02
C GLY A 9 11.09 -5.30 39.08
N CYS A 10 11.10 -4.46 38.04
CA CYS A 10 10.02 -3.48 37.80
C CYS A 10 10.00 -2.86 36.39
N LEU A 11 10.69 -3.41 35.39
CA LEU A 11 10.74 -2.83 34.03
C LEU A 11 9.97 -3.63 32.96
N LEU A 12 9.12 -4.59 33.34
CA LEU A 12 8.35 -5.43 32.41
C LEU A 12 6.83 -5.12 32.40
N CYS A 13 6.33 -4.23 33.26
CA CYS A 13 4.88 -3.98 33.39
C CYS A 13 4.33 -2.83 32.53
N MET A 14 5.16 -1.99 31.89
CA MET A 14 4.66 -0.83 31.15
C MET A 14 4.38 -1.06 29.66
N LEU A 15 4.88 -2.16 29.07
CA LEU A 15 4.63 -2.50 27.65
C LEU A 15 3.34 -3.32 27.43
N ALA A 16 2.69 -3.82 28.49
CA ALA A 16 1.54 -4.71 28.38
C ALA A 16 0.17 -3.99 28.34
N ALA A 17 0.09 -2.73 28.78
CA ALA A 17 -1.20 -2.06 28.96
C ALA A 17 -1.86 -1.63 27.63
N THR A 18 -1.07 -1.25 26.61
CA THR A 18 -1.60 -0.89 25.28
C THR A 18 -2.05 -2.12 24.49
N ALA A 19 -1.40 -3.27 24.69
CA ALA A 19 -1.74 -4.53 24.04
C ALA A 19 -3.11 -5.11 24.47
N GLN A 20 -3.74 -4.55 25.51
CA GLN A 20 -5.04 -5.00 26.02
C GLN A 20 -6.23 -4.22 25.43
N ILE A 21 -6.02 -3.08 24.76
CA ILE A 21 -7.09 -2.25 24.18
C ILE A 21 -7.45 -2.77 22.78
N ARG A 22 -8.63 -3.40 22.63
CA ARG A 22 -9.11 -3.98 21.36
C ARG A 22 -10.18 -3.13 20.65
N GLY A 23 -9.86 -1.85 20.45
CA GLY A 23 -10.76 -0.89 19.80
C GLY A 23 -11.81 -0.29 20.73
N ASN A 24 -12.96 0.08 20.17
CA ASN A 24 -14.04 0.77 20.90
C ASN A 24 -15.22 -0.18 21.19
N GLU A 25 -15.86 0.00 22.35
CA GLU A 25 -17.11 -0.71 22.70
C GLU A 25 -18.28 -0.24 21.84
N ILE A 26 -18.33 1.06 21.53
CA ILE A 26 -19.31 1.64 20.61
C ILE A 26 -18.88 1.34 19.18
N ARG A 27 -19.80 0.80 18.38
CA ARG A 27 -19.60 0.52 16.96
C ARG A 27 -20.68 1.20 16.15
N VAL A 28 -20.28 1.95 15.13
CA VAL A 28 -21.19 2.49 14.13
C VAL A 28 -21.17 1.54 12.95
N MET A 29 -22.25 0.80 12.76
CA MET A 29 -22.42 -0.11 11.64
C MET A 29 -23.13 0.62 10.51
N VAL A 30 -22.55 0.57 9.33
CA VAL A 30 -23.18 1.00 8.08
C VAL A 30 -23.14 -0.21 7.16
N SER A 31 -24.26 -0.59 6.58
CA SER A 31 -24.32 -1.76 5.70
C SER A 31 -25.21 -1.49 4.50
N PRO A 32 -24.73 -1.70 3.26
CA PRO A 32 -25.58 -1.68 2.08
C PRO A 32 -26.56 -2.87 2.10
N ASP A 33 -27.61 -2.79 1.29
CA ASP A 33 -28.65 -3.82 1.18
C ASP A 33 -28.25 -5.01 0.28
N HIS A 34 -27.13 -4.93 -0.45
CA HIS A 34 -26.51 -6.05 -1.15
C HIS A 34 -25.33 -6.62 -0.35
N THR A 35 -25.27 -7.95 -0.23
CA THR A 35 -24.22 -8.64 0.55
C THR A 35 -22.84 -8.58 -0.10
N ASP A 36 -22.77 -8.42 -1.42
CA ASP A 36 -21.52 -8.31 -2.19
C ASP A 36 -21.10 -6.85 -2.45
N TRP A 37 -21.92 -5.89 -2.01
CA TRP A 37 -21.73 -4.45 -2.12
C TRP A 37 -21.65 -3.95 -3.58
N ASN A 38 -22.05 -4.74 -4.57
CA ASN A 38 -22.03 -4.37 -5.97
C ASN A 38 -23.42 -4.01 -6.49
N TYR A 39 -23.48 -2.98 -7.32
CA TYR A 39 -24.70 -2.42 -7.89
C TYR A 39 -24.49 -2.12 -9.38
N ARG A 40 -25.57 -2.22 -10.16
CA ARG A 40 -25.58 -1.67 -11.52
C ARG A 40 -25.82 -0.17 -11.45
N LEU A 41 -25.45 0.54 -12.51
CA LEU A 41 -25.76 1.96 -12.62
C LEU A 41 -27.27 2.19 -12.52
N ASN A 42 -27.65 3.23 -11.79
CA ASN A 42 -29.04 3.59 -11.47
C ASN A 42 -29.78 2.65 -10.51
N ASP A 43 -29.17 1.54 -10.06
CA ASP A 43 -29.74 0.78 -8.96
C ASP A 43 -29.80 1.65 -7.70
N LYS A 44 -30.78 1.37 -6.86
CA LYS A 44 -30.96 2.06 -5.59
C LYS A 44 -30.25 1.27 -4.50
N CYS A 45 -29.21 1.84 -3.91
CA CYS A 45 -28.57 1.31 -2.71
C CYS A 45 -29.22 1.89 -1.46
N THR A 46 -29.59 1.03 -0.51
CA THR A 46 -30.06 1.43 0.82
C THR A 46 -29.01 1.06 1.86
N PHE A 47 -28.36 2.06 2.45
CA PHE A 47 -27.52 1.89 3.62
C PHE A 47 -28.38 1.85 4.88
N THR A 48 -28.17 0.83 5.72
CA THR A 48 -28.72 0.75 7.07
C THR A 48 -27.64 1.17 8.06
N VAL A 49 -27.90 2.23 8.80
CA VAL A 49 -27.02 2.77 9.84
C VAL A 49 -27.52 2.35 11.21
N ARG A 50 -26.66 1.76 12.03
CA ARG A 50 -26.95 1.34 13.41
C ARG A 50 -25.80 1.72 14.33
N VAL A 51 -26.12 2.10 15.57
CA VAL A 51 -25.10 2.33 16.61
C VAL A 51 -25.26 1.26 17.68
N LEU A 52 -24.21 0.49 17.90
CA LEU A 52 -24.20 -0.60 18.88
C LEU A 52 -23.30 -0.27 20.06
N LYS A 53 -23.70 -0.69 21.27
CA LYS A 53 -22.85 -0.78 22.46
C LYS A 53 -22.91 -2.20 22.99
N ALA A 54 -21.76 -2.86 23.13
CA ALA A 54 -21.72 -4.25 23.56
C ALA A 54 -22.71 -5.13 22.75
N GLN A 55 -22.76 -4.93 21.43
CA GLN A 55 -23.67 -5.61 20.48
C GLN A 55 -25.17 -5.28 20.64
N ASN A 56 -25.56 -4.42 21.56
CA ASN A 56 -26.94 -3.97 21.74
C ASN A 56 -27.19 -2.66 20.98
N LEU A 57 -28.35 -2.57 20.33
CA LEU A 57 -28.76 -1.38 19.59
C LEU A 57 -29.00 -0.20 20.55
N LEU A 58 -28.27 0.89 20.35
CA LEU A 58 -28.50 2.14 21.07
C LEU A 58 -29.61 2.96 20.40
N GLN A 59 -30.58 3.40 21.20
CA GLN A 59 -31.66 4.28 20.76
C GLN A 59 -31.32 5.75 21.00
N ASN A 60 -31.99 6.64 20.25
CA ASN A 60 -31.89 8.09 20.39
C ASN A 60 -30.47 8.65 20.28
N VAL A 61 -29.61 8.00 19.49
CA VAL A 61 -28.26 8.49 19.22
C VAL A 61 -28.31 9.57 18.15
N MET A 62 -27.60 10.67 18.38
CA MET A 62 -27.40 11.72 17.37
C MET A 62 -26.24 11.32 16.46
N VAL A 63 -26.44 11.43 15.15
CA VAL A 63 -25.40 11.19 14.15
C VAL A 63 -25.27 12.35 13.18
N ASP A 64 -24.06 12.55 12.68
CA ASP A 64 -23.81 13.28 11.44
C ASP A 64 -23.53 12.27 10.34
N TYR A 65 -23.88 12.58 9.10
CA TYR A 65 -23.52 11.72 7.97
C TYR A 65 -23.17 12.49 6.70
N GLU A 66 -22.38 11.81 5.87
CA GLU A 66 -22.01 12.17 4.52
C GLU A 66 -22.43 11.04 3.57
N LEU A 67 -23.11 11.38 2.48
CA LEU A 67 -23.57 10.44 1.45
C LEU A 67 -23.25 10.99 0.06
N GLY A 68 -22.58 10.19 -0.76
CA GLY A 68 -22.27 10.52 -2.14
C GLY A 68 -21.07 9.74 -2.68
N PRO A 69 -20.59 10.08 -3.90
CA PRO A 69 -19.34 9.53 -4.41
C PRO A 69 -18.20 9.70 -3.40
N GLU A 70 -17.34 8.69 -3.27
CA GLU A 70 -16.22 8.76 -2.34
C GLU A 70 -15.36 10.01 -2.57
N MET A 71 -14.88 10.62 -1.48
CA MET A 71 -14.25 11.96 -1.42
C MET A 71 -15.14 13.17 -1.81
N TYR A 72 -16.29 12.96 -2.47
CA TYR A 72 -17.15 14.03 -2.97
C TYR A 72 -18.60 13.83 -2.52
N PRO A 73 -18.89 13.88 -1.20
CA PRO A 73 -20.24 13.73 -0.70
C PRO A 73 -21.16 14.81 -1.26
N THR A 74 -22.34 14.40 -1.72
CA THR A 74 -23.36 15.31 -2.27
C THR A 74 -24.38 15.71 -1.23
N GLU A 75 -24.51 14.92 -0.16
CA GLU A 75 -25.39 15.17 0.96
C GLU A 75 -24.57 15.12 2.25
N VAL A 76 -24.67 16.17 3.06
CA VAL A 76 -24.06 16.25 4.39
C VAL A 76 -25.14 16.72 5.36
N LYS A 77 -25.46 15.91 6.36
CA LYS A 77 -26.43 16.26 7.40
C LYS A 77 -25.81 16.15 8.79
N LYS A 78 -26.21 17.06 9.68
CA LYS A 78 -25.78 17.09 11.07
C LYS A 78 -26.95 16.91 12.02
N GLY A 79 -26.69 16.28 13.15
CA GLY A 79 -27.67 16.15 14.24
C GLY A 79 -28.92 15.34 13.86
N VAL A 80 -28.75 14.25 13.11
CA VAL A 80 -29.84 13.35 12.74
C VAL A 80 -30.08 12.35 13.87
N LEU A 81 -31.31 12.28 14.37
CA LEU A 81 -31.67 11.42 15.49
C LEU A 81 -32.03 10.00 15.02
N LEU A 82 -31.30 8.99 15.50
CA LEU A 82 -31.65 7.57 15.34
C LEU A 82 -32.68 7.16 16.40
N LYS A 83 -33.95 7.53 16.21
CA LYS A 83 -35.02 7.29 17.19
C LYS A 83 -35.11 5.83 17.64
N ASN A 84 -35.11 4.90 16.69
CA ASN A 84 -35.20 3.46 16.97
C ASN A 84 -33.83 2.75 16.85
N GLY A 85 -32.73 3.52 16.95
CA GLY A 85 -31.37 3.01 16.76
C GLY A 85 -30.97 2.69 15.32
N GLU A 86 -31.87 2.91 14.37
CA GLU A 86 -31.66 2.67 12.95
C GLU A 86 -31.99 3.92 12.11
N LEU A 87 -31.21 4.15 11.06
CA LEU A 87 -31.47 5.13 10.01
C LEU A 87 -31.21 4.47 8.65
N LYS A 88 -32.15 4.63 7.71
CA LYS A 88 -31.98 4.17 6.33
C LYS A 88 -31.66 5.34 5.42
N LEU A 89 -30.53 5.27 4.72
CA LEU A 89 -30.07 6.27 3.78
C LEU A 89 -30.01 5.66 2.39
N GLN A 90 -30.48 6.39 1.39
CA GLN A 90 -30.63 5.87 0.03
C GLN A 90 -29.85 6.71 -0.94
N GLY A 91 -29.13 6.06 -1.86
CA GLY A 91 -28.38 6.72 -2.90
C GLY A 91 -28.28 5.86 -4.16
N THR A 92 -27.78 6.48 -5.23
CA THR A 92 -27.53 5.82 -6.52
C THR A 92 -26.39 6.51 -7.23
N MET A 93 -25.70 5.80 -8.13
CA MET A 93 -24.73 6.39 -9.05
C MET A 93 -25.17 6.16 -10.50
N LYS A 94 -24.99 7.18 -11.34
CA LYS A 94 -25.27 7.14 -12.77
C LYS A 94 -24.03 6.83 -13.62
N THR A 95 -22.86 6.85 -13.00
CA THR A 95 -21.56 6.62 -13.61
C THR A 95 -20.78 5.61 -12.78
N PRO A 96 -19.85 4.85 -13.39
CA PRO A 96 -18.98 3.94 -12.65
C PRO A 96 -18.25 4.63 -11.49
N GLY A 97 -18.17 3.98 -10.34
CA GLY A 97 -17.54 4.54 -9.14
C GLY A 97 -18.03 3.90 -7.85
N PHE A 98 -17.78 4.61 -6.74
CA PHE A 98 -18.05 4.12 -5.40
C PHE A 98 -18.89 5.12 -4.60
N LEU A 99 -20.07 4.68 -4.15
CA LEU A 99 -21.02 5.45 -3.34
C LEU A 99 -20.73 5.19 -1.87
N ARG A 100 -20.28 6.20 -1.13
CA ARG A 100 -19.92 6.09 0.28
C ARG A 100 -20.99 6.70 1.17
N CYS A 101 -21.31 5.99 2.24
CA CYS A 101 -22.06 6.49 3.38
C CYS A 101 -21.14 6.49 4.60
N LYS A 102 -20.71 7.67 5.06
CA LYS A 102 -19.88 7.84 6.27
C LYS A 102 -20.73 8.46 7.38
N VAL A 103 -20.66 7.89 8.58
CA VAL A 103 -21.47 8.29 9.72
C VAL A 103 -20.58 8.53 10.93
N THR A 104 -20.82 9.64 11.62
CA THR A 104 -20.22 9.94 12.92
C THR A 104 -21.31 9.95 13.98
N ALA A 105 -21.26 9.02 14.92
CA ALA A 105 -22.16 8.97 16.06
C ALA A 105 -21.59 9.70 17.28
N HIS A 106 -22.45 10.43 17.98
CA HIS A 106 -22.10 11.15 19.21
C HIS A 106 -22.68 10.41 20.41
N VAL A 107 -21.83 9.80 21.22
CA VAL A 107 -22.25 9.02 22.40
C VAL A 107 -21.43 9.47 23.61
N GLY A 108 -22.10 10.15 24.56
CA GLY A 108 -21.42 10.90 25.62
C GLY A 108 -20.53 12.00 25.02
N ASP A 109 -19.33 12.16 25.54
CA ASP A 109 -18.36 13.17 25.07
C ASP A 109 -17.47 12.67 23.92
N ARG A 110 -17.78 11.49 23.34
CA ARG A 110 -16.94 10.83 22.32
C ARG A 110 -17.67 10.69 21.00
N LYS A 111 -16.89 10.73 19.93
CA LYS A 111 -17.32 10.48 18.55
C LYS A 111 -16.83 9.11 18.10
N TYR A 112 -17.67 8.42 17.35
CA TYR A 112 -17.38 7.11 16.76
C TYR A 112 -17.74 7.16 15.29
N GLU A 113 -16.89 6.60 14.44
CA GLU A 113 -17.11 6.59 13.00
C GLU A 113 -17.42 5.19 12.49
N GLY A 114 -18.23 5.12 11.45
CA GLY A 114 -18.51 3.92 10.68
C GLY A 114 -18.85 4.32 9.26
N LEU A 115 -18.53 3.45 8.30
CA LEU A 115 -18.81 3.71 6.90
C LEU A 115 -18.98 2.42 6.11
N ALA A 116 -19.70 2.53 5.00
CA ALA A 116 -19.73 1.51 3.96
C ALA A 116 -19.72 2.18 2.59
N THR A 117 -19.14 1.47 1.63
CA THR A 117 -18.94 2.00 0.27
C THR A 117 -19.42 0.97 -0.75
N ALA A 118 -20.48 1.30 -1.47
CA ALA A 118 -21.07 0.45 -2.50
C ALA A 118 -20.42 0.70 -3.86
N ALA A 119 -20.01 -0.37 -4.55
CA ALA A 119 -19.45 -0.29 -5.89
C ALA A 119 -20.55 -0.23 -6.95
N TYR A 120 -20.42 0.68 -7.90
CA TYR A 120 -21.30 0.83 -9.05
C TYR A 120 -20.49 0.59 -10.32
N ALA A 121 -20.74 -0.54 -10.99
CA ALA A 121 -20.04 -0.97 -12.20
C ALA A 121 -18.50 -0.75 -12.16
N PRO A 122 -17.81 -1.21 -11.09
CA PRO A 122 -16.39 -0.88 -10.88
C PRO A 122 -15.47 -1.39 -11.99
N GLU A 123 -15.86 -2.44 -12.72
CA GLU A 123 -15.16 -2.98 -13.89
C GLU A 123 -15.11 -2.03 -15.09
N GLN A 124 -15.96 -1.00 -15.11
CA GLN A 124 -16.03 0.01 -16.17
C GLN A 124 -15.18 1.25 -15.87
N LEU A 125 -14.56 1.35 -14.68
CA LEU A 125 -13.66 2.45 -14.35
C LEU A 125 -12.41 2.38 -15.22
N GLN A 126 -12.16 3.45 -15.98
CA GLN A 126 -10.93 3.64 -16.75
C GLN A 126 -10.11 4.78 -16.14
N PRO A 127 -8.77 4.75 -16.21
CA PRO A 127 -7.95 5.86 -15.73
C PRO A 127 -8.29 7.17 -16.45
N ILE A 128 -8.36 8.28 -15.71
CA ILE A 128 -8.40 9.63 -16.29
C ILE A 128 -7.02 10.05 -16.77
N THR A 129 -5.97 9.66 -16.03
CA THR A 129 -4.58 10.01 -16.34
C THR A 129 -4.24 9.69 -17.79
N GLU A 130 -3.68 10.68 -18.49
CA GLU A 130 -3.22 10.50 -19.86
C GLU A 130 -1.98 9.62 -19.87
N PHE A 131 -1.86 8.79 -20.91
CA PHE A 131 -0.68 7.95 -21.13
C PHE A 131 0.31 8.73 -22.03
N PRO A 132 1.45 9.21 -21.51
CA PRO A 132 2.42 9.95 -22.33
C PRO A 132 2.91 9.11 -23.51
N ALA A 133 3.03 9.72 -24.69
CA ALA A 133 3.39 9.01 -25.92
C ALA A 133 4.76 8.33 -25.83
N ASP A 134 5.70 8.95 -25.13
CA ASP A 134 7.06 8.48 -24.89
C ASP A 134 7.23 7.81 -23.51
N PHE A 135 6.16 7.50 -22.77
CA PHE A 135 6.23 6.93 -21.41
C PHE A 135 7.15 5.70 -21.33
N ARG A 136 6.97 4.76 -22.26
CA ARG A 136 7.77 3.52 -22.29
C ARG A 136 9.23 3.80 -22.61
N GLU A 137 9.48 4.64 -23.61
CA GLU A 137 10.82 5.02 -24.04
C GLU A 137 11.58 5.78 -22.95
N PHE A 138 10.88 6.68 -22.24
CA PHE A 138 11.40 7.40 -21.09
C PHE A 138 11.93 6.43 -20.04
N TRP A 139 11.10 5.52 -19.54
CA TRP A 139 11.50 4.61 -18.46
C TRP A 139 12.58 3.61 -18.87
N VAL A 140 12.57 3.14 -20.12
CA VAL A 140 13.66 2.33 -20.69
C VAL A 140 14.99 3.10 -20.63
N LYS A 141 15.00 4.35 -21.11
CA LYS A 141 16.21 5.20 -21.09
C LYS A 141 16.69 5.51 -19.67
N GLU A 142 15.78 5.78 -18.73
CA GLU A 142 16.15 6.05 -17.34
C GLU A 142 16.79 4.82 -16.69
N LEU A 143 16.25 3.61 -16.93
CA LEU A 143 16.83 2.38 -16.41
C LEU A 143 18.19 2.04 -17.06
N GLU A 144 18.30 2.19 -18.39
CA GLU A 144 19.58 2.03 -19.10
C GLU A 144 20.64 3.01 -18.58
N GLY A 145 20.25 4.27 -18.36
CA GLY A 145 21.10 5.28 -17.76
C GLY A 145 21.57 4.88 -16.37
N ALA A 146 20.67 4.43 -15.51
CA ALA A 146 20.99 3.99 -14.15
C ALA A 146 21.97 2.78 -14.13
N ARG A 147 21.81 1.84 -15.07
CA ARG A 147 22.68 0.66 -15.20
C ARG A 147 24.13 0.95 -15.59
N ARG A 148 24.43 2.15 -16.08
CA ARG A 148 25.82 2.59 -16.33
C ARG A 148 26.63 2.76 -15.03
N THR A 149 25.94 2.97 -13.91
CA THR A 149 26.56 3.01 -12.59
C THR A 149 26.62 1.59 -12.01
N SER A 150 27.81 1.05 -11.78
CA SER A 150 27.98 -0.30 -11.20
C SER A 150 27.29 -0.41 -9.83
N LEU A 151 26.62 -1.53 -9.54
CA LEU A 151 25.90 -1.72 -8.26
C LEU A 151 26.82 -1.56 -7.03
N GLN A 152 28.08 -1.99 -7.11
CA GLN A 152 29.03 -1.99 -5.97
C GLN A 152 28.34 -2.43 -4.65
N PRO A 153 27.79 -3.67 -4.62
CA PRO A 153 27.02 -4.13 -3.48
C PRO A 153 27.91 -4.29 -2.26
N LEU A 154 27.38 -3.87 -1.11
CA LEU A 154 27.95 -4.16 0.20
C LEU A 154 26.96 -5.04 0.95
N MET A 155 27.45 -6.15 1.51
CA MET A 155 26.64 -7.11 2.26
C MET A 155 27.30 -7.35 3.62
N THR A 156 26.63 -6.94 4.68
CA THR A 156 27.08 -7.14 6.07
C THR A 156 26.15 -8.14 6.72
N LEU A 157 26.68 -9.28 7.17
CA LEU A 157 25.90 -10.26 7.91
C LEU A 157 25.36 -9.63 9.21
N LEU A 158 24.12 -9.96 9.57
CA LEU A 158 23.47 -9.62 10.83
C LEU A 158 23.28 -10.91 11.64
N PRO A 159 24.31 -11.37 12.39
CA PRO A 159 24.27 -12.67 13.07
C PRO A 159 23.07 -12.81 14.02
N GLU A 160 22.68 -11.73 14.68
CA GLU A 160 21.58 -11.67 15.63
C GLU A 160 20.20 -11.85 14.99
N ARG A 161 20.09 -11.73 13.67
CA ARG A 161 18.85 -11.94 12.91
C ARG A 161 18.85 -13.26 12.13
N CYS A 162 19.97 -13.97 12.08
CA CYS A 162 20.08 -15.26 11.38
C CYS A 162 19.34 -16.35 12.15
N THR A 163 18.76 -17.32 11.43
CA THR A 163 18.13 -18.51 12.02
C THR A 163 19.00 -19.74 11.78
N ALA A 164 18.55 -20.92 12.20
CA ALA A 164 19.24 -22.17 11.88
C ALA A 164 19.34 -22.42 10.36
N THR A 165 18.40 -21.87 9.58
CA THR A 165 18.23 -22.17 8.14
C THR A 165 18.41 -20.95 7.24
N VAL A 166 18.45 -19.72 7.76
CA VAL A 166 18.54 -18.49 6.97
C VAL A 166 19.69 -17.60 7.43
N ASN A 167 20.46 -17.07 6.48
CA ASN A 167 21.40 -15.97 6.68
C ASN A 167 20.70 -14.65 6.40
N VAL A 168 20.91 -13.65 7.25
CA VAL A 168 20.34 -12.30 7.11
C VAL A 168 21.46 -11.28 6.99
N TYR A 169 21.35 -10.40 6.00
CA TYR A 169 22.35 -9.39 5.69
C TYR A 169 21.69 -8.00 5.63
N HIS A 170 22.34 -7.00 6.20
CA HIS A 170 22.11 -5.62 5.78
C HIS A 170 22.88 -5.40 4.48
N VAL A 171 22.16 -4.96 3.44
CA VAL A 171 22.74 -4.75 2.12
C VAL A 171 22.58 -3.31 1.68
N SER A 172 23.51 -2.88 0.82
CA SER A 172 23.33 -1.65 0.06
C SER A 172 23.97 -1.77 -1.31
N PHE A 173 23.46 -1.01 -2.27
CA PHE A 173 23.98 -0.95 -3.64
C PHE A 173 23.68 0.42 -4.24
N GLN A 174 24.44 0.80 -5.27
CA GLN A 174 24.29 2.07 -5.96
C GLN A 174 23.05 2.07 -6.87
N THR A 175 22.43 3.25 -7.01
CA THR A 175 21.30 3.45 -7.91
C THR A 175 21.78 3.93 -9.29
N ASP A 176 21.42 5.16 -9.65
CA ASP A 176 21.76 5.89 -10.86
C ASP A 176 23.00 6.79 -10.70
N ARG A 177 23.18 7.41 -9.53
CA ARG A 177 24.31 8.32 -9.24
C ARG A 177 25.40 7.62 -8.43
N TRP A 178 26.67 7.89 -8.76
CA TRP A 178 27.81 7.44 -7.96
C TRP A 178 27.69 7.93 -6.52
N GLY A 179 27.76 7.00 -5.56
CA GLY A 179 27.59 7.25 -4.14
C GLY A 179 26.13 7.32 -3.65
N SER A 180 25.14 7.49 -4.53
CA SER A 180 23.73 7.32 -4.15
C SER A 180 23.44 5.85 -3.92
N ARG A 181 22.97 5.50 -2.73
CA ARG A 181 22.73 4.11 -2.34
C ARG A 181 21.27 3.85 -2.05
N PHE A 182 20.88 2.60 -2.28
CA PHE A 182 19.68 1.96 -1.79
C PHE A 182 20.07 0.95 -0.72
N TYR A 183 19.18 0.70 0.23
CA TYR A 183 19.45 -0.15 1.39
C TYR A 183 18.34 -1.17 1.55
N GLY A 184 18.66 -2.33 2.12
CA GLY A 184 17.68 -3.36 2.41
C GLY A 184 18.20 -4.41 3.37
N VAL A 185 17.31 -5.32 3.74
CA VAL A 185 17.62 -6.54 4.45
C VAL A 185 17.42 -7.72 3.50
N LEU A 186 18.50 -8.44 3.22
CA LEU A 186 18.50 -9.64 2.38
C LEU A 186 18.47 -10.88 3.28
N CYS A 187 17.55 -11.79 3.03
CA CYS A 187 17.48 -13.10 3.66
C CYS A 187 17.76 -14.17 2.59
N VAL A 188 18.70 -15.08 2.88
CA VAL A 188 19.13 -16.13 1.96
C VAL A 188 19.14 -17.47 2.69
N PRO A 189 18.51 -18.53 2.14
CA PRO A 189 18.60 -19.86 2.74
C PRO A 189 20.06 -20.33 2.83
N LYS A 190 20.42 -20.95 3.97
CA LYS A 190 21.78 -21.45 4.25
C LYS A 190 22.15 -22.69 3.46
N LYS A 191 21.17 -23.53 3.16
CA LYS A 191 21.38 -24.76 2.39
C LYS A 191 21.90 -24.36 1.00
N GLU A 192 22.92 -25.06 0.51
CA GLU A 192 23.40 -24.84 -0.85
C GLU A 192 22.27 -25.12 -1.86
N GLY A 193 22.10 -24.21 -2.82
CA GLY A 193 21.02 -24.32 -3.79
C GLY A 193 20.77 -23.04 -4.58
N LYS A 194 19.80 -23.16 -5.49
CA LYS A 194 19.27 -22.07 -6.30
C LYS A 194 17.81 -21.84 -5.91
N TYR A 195 17.44 -20.61 -5.61
CA TYR A 195 16.16 -20.26 -5.01
C TYR A 195 15.39 -19.24 -5.85
N PRO A 196 14.05 -19.28 -5.84
CA PRO A 196 13.23 -18.14 -6.29
C PRO A 196 13.49 -16.93 -5.39
N ALA A 197 13.10 -15.74 -5.84
CA ALA A 197 13.29 -14.51 -5.11
C ALA A 197 12.00 -13.69 -4.97
N LEU A 198 11.90 -12.96 -3.85
CA LEU A 198 10.83 -12.02 -3.57
C LEU A 198 11.41 -10.66 -3.16
N LEU A 199 11.13 -9.63 -3.95
CA LEU A 199 11.41 -8.24 -3.60
C LEU A 199 10.22 -7.66 -2.81
N ARG A 200 10.46 -7.25 -1.57
CA ARG A 200 9.49 -6.59 -0.69
C ARG A 200 9.72 -5.07 -0.74
N VAL A 201 8.78 -4.35 -1.35
CA VAL A 201 8.83 -2.89 -1.51
C VAL A 201 7.90 -2.21 -0.49
N PRO A 202 8.30 -1.07 0.11
CA PRO A 202 7.63 -0.57 1.30
C PRO A 202 6.45 0.36 1.01
N GLY A 203 5.43 0.27 1.87
CA GLY A 203 4.42 1.32 2.04
C GLY A 203 5.02 2.65 2.48
N ALA A 204 4.25 3.74 2.41
CA ALA A 204 4.74 5.07 2.74
C ALA A 204 5.26 5.15 4.20
N GLY A 205 6.24 6.02 4.44
CA GLY A 205 6.86 6.21 5.74
C GLY A 205 8.36 5.92 5.78
N ILE A 206 8.97 6.23 6.92
CA ILE A 206 10.42 6.17 7.15
C ILE A 206 10.61 5.33 8.42
N ARG A 207 11.22 4.15 8.29
CA ARG A 207 11.28 3.13 9.34
C ARG A 207 12.43 2.15 9.10
N PRO A 208 12.90 1.43 10.13
CA PRO A 208 13.77 0.28 9.94
C PRO A 208 13.02 -0.90 9.31
N TYR A 209 13.77 -1.87 8.82
CA TYR A 209 13.25 -3.11 8.25
C TYR A 209 13.92 -4.32 8.89
N ALA A 210 13.15 -5.38 9.07
CA ALA A 210 13.59 -6.61 9.70
C ALA A 210 14.06 -7.66 8.67
N GLY A 211 13.56 -7.59 7.43
CA GLY A 211 13.66 -8.67 6.45
C GLY A 211 12.50 -9.66 6.58
N ASP A 212 12.26 -10.43 5.52
CA ASP A 212 11.21 -11.47 5.48
C ASP A 212 11.82 -12.87 5.68
N VAL A 213 12.29 -13.09 6.92
CA VAL A 213 12.87 -14.37 7.32
C VAL A 213 11.85 -15.50 7.20
N TYR A 214 10.58 -15.22 7.49
CA TYR A 214 9.49 -16.20 7.45
C TYR A 214 9.31 -16.82 6.05
N THR A 215 9.25 -16.00 5.00
CA THR A 215 9.21 -16.50 3.61
C THR A 215 10.54 -17.14 3.22
N ALA A 216 11.68 -16.60 3.67
CA ALA A 216 12.98 -17.16 3.35
C ALA A 216 13.18 -18.58 3.91
N GLU A 217 12.62 -18.88 5.09
CA GLU A 217 12.63 -20.22 5.69
C GLU A 217 11.87 -21.25 4.86
N GLN A 218 10.93 -20.82 3.99
CA GLN A 218 10.24 -21.68 3.04
C GLN A 218 11.07 -22.01 1.79
N GLY A 219 12.29 -21.46 1.65
CA GLY A 219 13.19 -21.72 0.53
C GLY A 219 13.14 -20.66 -0.57
N ALA A 220 13.08 -19.38 -0.19
CA ALA A 220 13.20 -18.26 -1.11
C ALA A 220 14.29 -17.27 -0.67
N ILE A 221 14.85 -16.53 -1.62
CA ILE A 221 15.59 -15.30 -1.31
C ILE A 221 14.57 -14.19 -1.10
N THR A 222 14.68 -13.43 -0.02
CA THR A 222 13.84 -12.24 0.16
C THR A 222 14.71 -11.01 0.31
N LEU A 223 14.34 -9.92 -0.36
CA LEU A 223 14.98 -8.62 -0.19
C LEU A 223 13.93 -7.59 0.19
N GLU A 224 13.97 -7.10 1.42
CA GLU A 224 13.12 -5.99 1.87
C GLU A 224 13.90 -4.68 1.82
N VAL A 225 13.43 -3.72 1.02
CA VAL A 225 14.18 -2.50 0.71
C VAL A 225 13.59 -1.25 1.39
N GLY A 226 14.47 -0.34 1.79
CA GLY A 226 14.14 1.03 2.17
C GLY A 226 14.41 2.01 1.03
N ILE A 227 13.52 2.97 0.83
CA ILE A 227 13.52 3.84 -0.36
C ILE A 227 14.27 5.18 -0.18
N HIS A 228 14.69 5.50 1.05
CA HIS A 228 15.18 6.84 1.42
C HIS A 228 16.68 7.04 1.19
N GLY A 229 17.42 5.99 0.84
CA GLY A 229 18.89 6.03 0.75
C GLY A 229 19.59 6.18 2.10
N ILE A 230 18.97 5.67 3.15
CA ILE A 230 19.50 5.57 4.51
C ILE A 230 19.57 4.09 4.90
N PRO A 231 20.54 3.67 5.73
CA PRO A 231 20.56 2.34 6.33
C PRO A 231 19.22 1.97 6.96
N VAL A 232 18.84 0.69 6.89
CA VAL A 232 17.51 0.20 7.32
C VAL A 232 17.53 -0.53 8.67
N THR A 233 18.65 -0.45 9.38
CA THR A 233 18.88 -1.17 10.64
C THR A 233 19.20 -0.25 11.82
N MET A 234 18.96 1.06 11.68
CA MET A 234 19.16 2.01 12.78
C MET A 234 18.03 1.91 13.81
N GLU A 235 18.20 2.59 14.94
CA GLU A 235 17.14 2.73 15.95
C GLU A 235 15.94 3.52 15.40
N GLN A 236 14.73 3.19 15.87
CA GLN A 236 13.48 3.83 15.41
C GLN A 236 13.53 5.38 15.53
N SER A 237 14.12 5.91 16.60
CA SER A 237 14.24 7.35 16.83
C SER A 237 15.03 8.10 15.75
N PHE A 238 15.97 7.43 15.06
CA PHE A 238 16.68 8.00 13.92
C PHE A 238 15.72 8.29 12.77
N TYR A 239 14.82 7.35 12.48
CA TYR A 239 13.81 7.49 11.42
C TYR A 239 12.73 8.51 11.80
N ASP A 240 12.32 8.53 13.08
CA ASP A 240 11.36 9.51 13.58
C ASP A 240 11.88 10.95 13.42
N ASN A 241 13.17 11.18 13.71
CA ASN A 241 13.82 12.47 13.50
C ASN A 241 13.86 12.87 12.02
N LEU A 242 14.09 11.92 11.11
CA LEU A 242 14.08 12.19 9.67
C LEU A 242 12.66 12.48 9.15
N MET A 243 11.66 11.72 9.60
CA MET A 243 10.25 11.95 9.25
C MET A 243 9.76 13.33 9.70
N ASN A 244 10.17 13.78 10.89
CA ASN A 244 9.83 15.10 11.40
C ASN A 244 10.78 16.20 10.91
N GLY A 245 11.78 15.87 10.09
CA GLY A 245 12.82 16.76 9.61
C GLY A 245 12.99 16.67 8.10
N ALA A 246 14.17 16.24 7.66
CA ALA A 246 14.61 16.30 6.26
C ALA A 246 13.74 15.53 5.25
N LEU A 247 12.92 14.57 5.71
CA LEU A 247 12.06 13.75 4.86
C LEU A 247 10.56 13.99 5.12
N ASN A 248 10.20 15.03 5.88
CA ASN A 248 8.80 15.38 6.09
C ASN A 248 8.12 15.73 4.77
N GLY A 249 7.06 15.00 4.41
CA GLY A 249 6.34 15.21 3.16
C GLY A 249 7.12 14.80 1.90
N TYR A 250 8.08 13.87 2.01
CA TYR A 250 8.95 13.46 0.90
C TYR A 250 8.21 13.12 -0.40
N TRP A 251 6.97 12.66 -0.31
CA TRP A 251 6.13 12.30 -1.46
C TRP A 251 5.76 13.48 -2.36
N THR A 252 5.96 14.74 -1.92
CA THR A 252 5.73 15.94 -2.73
C THR A 252 7.02 16.60 -3.24
N PHE A 253 8.20 16.11 -2.86
CA PHE A 253 9.46 16.78 -3.21
C PHE A 253 9.67 16.80 -4.72
N CYS A 254 9.86 18.00 -5.28
CA CYS A 254 10.18 18.25 -6.69
C CYS A 254 9.15 17.69 -7.69
N ARG A 255 7.86 17.74 -7.35
CA ARG A 255 6.75 17.22 -8.18
C ARG A 255 6.52 17.93 -9.52
N ASN A 256 7.32 18.94 -9.83
CA ASN A 256 7.36 19.68 -11.10
C ASN A 256 8.63 19.39 -11.93
N ASP A 257 9.44 18.40 -11.56
CA ASP A 257 10.63 18.01 -12.29
C ASP A 257 10.68 16.49 -12.54
N LEU A 258 10.71 16.08 -13.80
CA LEU A 258 10.66 14.66 -14.20
C LEU A 258 11.79 13.81 -13.61
N ARG A 259 12.97 14.37 -13.31
CA ARG A 259 14.14 13.59 -12.84
C ARG A 259 14.52 13.90 -11.40
N ASN A 260 14.06 15.03 -10.85
CA ASN A 260 14.27 15.36 -9.45
C ASN A 260 13.06 15.02 -8.57
N PHE A 261 11.89 14.69 -9.15
CA PHE A 261 10.76 14.18 -8.38
C PHE A 261 11.18 12.98 -7.55
N TYR A 262 10.80 12.97 -6.28
CA TYR A 262 11.26 11.98 -5.31
C TYR A 262 11.05 10.53 -5.78
N TYR A 263 9.92 10.23 -6.44
CA TYR A 263 9.63 8.87 -6.90
C TYR A 263 10.53 8.40 -8.05
N HIS A 264 11.25 9.28 -8.75
CA HIS A 264 12.25 8.88 -9.75
C HIS A 264 13.29 7.96 -9.13
N ARG A 265 13.95 8.42 -8.06
CA ARG A 265 14.98 7.63 -7.38
C ARG A 265 14.42 6.38 -6.71
N VAL A 266 13.14 6.40 -6.32
CA VAL A 266 12.48 5.26 -5.68
C VAL A 266 12.25 4.14 -6.69
N ILE A 267 11.68 4.48 -7.85
CA ILE A 267 11.42 3.53 -8.93
C ILE A 267 12.73 2.97 -9.46
N ILE A 268 13.73 3.83 -9.73
CA ILE A 268 15.06 3.38 -10.12
C ILE A 268 15.69 2.49 -9.04
N GLY A 269 15.60 2.86 -7.77
CA GLY A 269 16.09 2.03 -6.66
C GLY A 269 15.48 0.63 -6.62
N ALA A 270 14.16 0.52 -6.83
CA ALA A 270 13.47 -0.77 -6.91
C ALA A 270 13.94 -1.61 -8.11
N LEU A 271 14.14 -0.99 -9.28
CA LEU A 271 14.67 -1.69 -10.47
C LEU A 271 16.13 -2.14 -10.27
N ARG A 272 16.95 -1.32 -9.62
CA ARG A 272 18.33 -1.68 -9.25
C ARG A 272 18.37 -2.77 -8.17
N ALA A 273 17.32 -2.90 -7.35
CA ALA A 273 17.16 -4.04 -6.45
C ALA A 273 16.91 -5.35 -7.21
N VAL A 274 16.16 -5.31 -8.32
CA VAL A 274 16.03 -6.46 -9.25
C VAL A 274 17.38 -6.83 -9.85
N ASP A 275 18.19 -5.84 -10.28
CA ASP A 275 19.56 -6.10 -10.75
C ASP A 275 20.40 -6.79 -9.66
N PHE A 276 20.37 -6.28 -8.43
CA PHE A 276 21.10 -6.88 -7.31
C PHE A 276 20.68 -8.33 -7.02
N ILE A 277 19.37 -8.62 -7.01
CA ILE A 277 18.88 -10.00 -6.83
C ILE A 277 19.37 -10.91 -7.97
N CYS A 278 19.32 -10.44 -9.22
CA CYS A 278 19.72 -11.22 -10.38
C CYS A 278 21.22 -11.54 -10.39
N ASP A 279 22.05 -10.71 -9.78
CA ASP A 279 23.49 -10.93 -9.63
C ASP A 279 23.86 -11.90 -8.49
N LEU A 280 22.89 -12.28 -7.64
CA LEU A 280 23.15 -13.23 -6.55
C LEU A 280 23.42 -14.64 -7.10
N PRO A 281 24.51 -15.30 -6.68
CA PRO A 281 24.80 -16.67 -7.11
C PRO A 281 23.78 -17.69 -6.59
N GLN A 282 22.93 -17.35 -5.63
CA GLN A 282 21.86 -18.20 -5.12
C GLN A 282 20.55 -18.05 -5.90
N TYR A 283 20.37 -17.02 -6.73
CA TYR A 283 19.14 -16.84 -7.48
C TYR A 283 19.02 -17.88 -8.60
N ASN A 284 17.82 -18.45 -8.78
CA ASN A 284 17.54 -19.50 -9.76
C ASN A 284 17.38 -18.99 -11.20
N GLY A 285 17.25 -17.69 -11.42
CA GLY A 285 17.06 -17.12 -12.76
C GLY A 285 15.66 -17.31 -13.35
N GLN A 286 14.70 -17.86 -12.60
CA GLN A 286 13.41 -18.31 -13.14
C GLN A 286 12.19 -17.67 -12.49
N ALA A 287 12.23 -17.33 -11.20
CA ALA A 287 11.07 -16.82 -10.48
C ALA A 287 11.46 -15.68 -9.55
N LEU A 288 11.09 -14.46 -9.93
CA LEU A 288 11.30 -13.24 -9.15
C LEU A 288 9.99 -12.48 -9.03
N GLY A 289 9.47 -12.42 -7.80
CA GLY A 289 8.27 -11.67 -7.46
C GLY A 289 8.58 -10.29 -6.92
N VAL A 290 7.62 -9.37 -7.07
CA VAL A 290 7.62 -8.09 -6.34
C VAL A 290 6.30 -7.93 -5.59
N THR A 291 6.36 -7.48 -4.34
CA THR A 291 5.14 -7.27 -3.55
C THR A 291 5.28 -6.18 -2.50
N GLY A 292 4.16 -5.54 -2.20
CA GLY A 292 4.02 -4.50 -1.21
C GLY A 292 2.58 -4.01 -1.09
N SER A 293 2.33 -3.17 -0.08
CA SER A 293 1.03 -2.58 0.21
C SER A 293 1.12 -1.04 0.12
N SER A 294 0.03 -0.38 -0.28
CA SER A 294 -0.04 1.09 -0.37
C SER A 294 0.97 1.64 -1.41
N GLN A 295 1.88 2.53 -1.01
CA GLN A 295 3.05 2.90 -1.83
C GLN A 295 3.84 1.67 -2.32
N GLY A 296 3.97 0.62 -1.52
CA GLY A 296 4.59 -0.63 -1.94
C GLY A 296 3.77 -1.37 -3.00
N GLY A 297 2.43 -1.25 -2.96
CA GLY A 297 1.56 -1.78 -4.01
C GLY A 297 1.80 -1.09 -5.35
N ALA A 298 1.91 0.24 -5.33
CA ALA A 298 2.31 1.04 -6.49
C ALA A 298 3.68 0.60 -7.04
N LEU A 299 4.68 0.50 -6.16
CA LEU A 299 6.03 0.07 -6.54
C LEU A 299 6.07 -1.36 -7.07
N SER A 300 5.18 -2.24 -6.62
CA SER A 300 5.07 -3.60 -7.16
C SER A 300 4.61 -3.58 -8.61
N VAL A 301 3.57 -2.81 -8.92
CA VAL A 301 3.09 -2.59 -10.29
C VAL A 301 4.17 -1.93 -11.15
N MET A 302 4.78 -0.85 -10.66
CA MET A 302 5.81 -0.10 -11.39
C MET A 302 7.03 -0.97 -11.72
N THR A 303 7.53 -1.73 -10.74
CA THR A 303 8.71 -2.58 -10.94
C THR A 303 8.41 -3.72 -11.92
N ALA A 304 7.27 -4.39 -11.77
CA ALA A 304 6.85 -5.47 -12.67
C ALA A 304 6.56 -5.00 -14.10
N ALA A 305 6.10 -3.75 -14.27
CA ALA A 305 5.82 -3.16 -15.57
C ALA A 305 7.10 -2.75 -16.34
N LEU A 306 8.19 -2.47 -15.62
CA LEU A 306 9.41 -1.92 -16.20
C LEU A 306 10.55 -2.94 -16.36
N ASP A 307 10.57 -4.02 -15.57
CA ASP A 307 11.65 -5.02 -15.65
C ASP A 307 11.11 -6.41 -16.02
N PRO A 308 11.45 -6.95 -17.21
CA PRO A 308 10.93 -8.23 -17.68
C PRO A 308 11.46 -9.45 -16.91
N ARG A 309 12.44 -9.27 -16.01
CA ARG A 309 12.92 -10.36 -15.13
C ARG A 309 12.00 -10.58 -13.93
N VAL A 310 11.12 -9.63 -13.62
CA VAL A 310 10.03 -9.84 -12.68
C VAL A 310 8.99 -10.75 -13.36
N THR A 311 8.65 -11.86 -12.73
CA THR A 311 7.79 -12.90 -13.32
C THR A 311 6.36 -12.90 -12.78
N PHE A 312 6.12 -12.25 -11.64
CA PHE A 312 4.80 -12.08 -11.04
C PHE A 312 4.83 -10.93 -10.03
N PHE A 313 3.67 -10.39 -9.67
CA PHE A 313 3.57 -9.40 -8.59
C PHE A 313 2.30 -9.56 -7.76
N ALA A 314 2.37 -9.17 -6.49
CA ALA A 314 1.19 -9.05 -5.63
C ALA A 314 1.12 -7.63 -5.05
N ALA A 315 0.15 -6.85 -5.50
CA ALA A 315 -0.04 -5.45 -5.11
C ALA A 315 -1.28 -5.31 -4.25
N VAL A 316 -1.10 -4.86 -3.02
CA VAL A 316 -2.24 -4.59 -2.12
C VAL A 316 -2.48 -3.10 -2.07
N HIS A 317 -3.75 -2.72 -2.07
CA HIS A 317 -4.27 -1.36 -2.05
C HIS A 317 -3.31 -0.31 -2.66
N PRO A 318 -2.97 -0.43 -3.96
CA PRO A 318 -1.89 0.33 -4.57
C PRO A 318 -2.17 1.83 -4.54
N ALA A 319 -1.23 2.59 -3.99
CA ALA A 319 -1.26 4.05 -3.99
C ALA A 319 -0.89 4.62 -5.39
N LEU A 320 -0.77 5.95 -5.48
CA LEU A 320 -0.31 6.67 -6.68
C LEU A 320 -1.15 6.39 -7.94
N CYS A 321 -2.42 6.00 -7.75
CA CYS A 321 -3.31 5.68 -8.86
C CYS A 321 -4.14 6.90 -9.27
N ASP A 322 -4.14 7.19 -10.57
CA ASP A 322 -5.08 8.07 -11.27
C ASP A 322 -5.21 9.47 -10.63
N HIS A 323 -4.09 10.17 -10.50
CA HIS A 323 -4.05 11.49 -9.85
C HIS A 323 -4.94 12.52 -10.55
N GLU A 324 -5.05 12.45 -11.88
CA GLU A 324 -5.90 13.33 -12.68
C GLU A 324 -7.41 13.12 -12.47
N ALA A 325 -7.82 12.05 -11.79
CA ALA A 325 -9.23 11.84 -11.41
C ALA A 325 -9.82 13.04 -10.66
N PHE A 326 -8.98 13.75 -9.90
CA PHE A 326 -9.34 15.01 -9.25
C PHE A 326 -9.99 16.03 -10.20
N MET A 327 -9.46 16.15 -11.43
CA MET A 327 -9.96 17.10 -12.44
C MET A 327 -11.39 16.80 -12.90
N LYS A 328 -11.88 15.58 -12.64
CA LYS A 328 -13.24 15.12 -12.93
C LYS A 328 -14.10 15.00 -11.67
N LYS A 329 -13.65 15.54 -10.52
CA LYS A 329 -14.28 15.34 -9.21
C LYS A 329 -14.52 13.86 -8.90
N ARG A 330 -13.53 13.03 -9.23
CA ARG A 330 -13.50 11.60 -8.94
C ARG A 330 -12.33 11.33 -7.99
N ALA A 331 -12.53 10.42 -7.06
CA ALA A 331 -11.50 10.11 -6.07
C ALA A 331 -10.20 9.66 -6.73
N CYS A 332 -9.11 10.27 -6.29
CA CYS A 332 -7.76 9.99 -6.76
C CYS A 332 -6.97 9.20 -5.70
N GLY A 333 -5.87 8.59 -6.09
CA GLY A 333 -5.03 7.81 -5.18
C GLY A 333 -4.18 8.68 -4.26
N TRP A 334 -3.76 8.10 -3.13
CA TRP A 334 -2.75 8.68 -2.25
C TRP A 334 -1.50 9.10 -3.05
N PRO A 335 -0.88 10.26 -2.77
CA PRO A 335 -1.14 11.17 -1.65
C PRO A 335 -2.17 12.27 -1.95
N HIS A 336 -3.03 12.06 -2.94
CA HIS A 336 -4.09 13.01 -3.32
C HIS A 336 -3.53 14.39 -3.70
N TYR A 337 -2.48 14.41 -4.52
CA TYR A 337 -1.70 15.60 -4.87
C TYR A 337 -2.58 16.83 -5.12
N PHE A 338 -3.60 16.69 -5.97
CA PHE A 338 -4.41 17.83 -6.38
C PHE A 338 -5.59 18.15 -5.47
N TYR A 339 -5.95 17.20 -4.59
CA TYR A 339 -7.02 17.39 -3.62
C TYR A 339 -6.53 18.17 -2.40
N TYR A 340 -5.34 17.84 -1.86
CA TYR A 340 -4.80 18.49 -0.66
C TYR A 340 -3.79 19.61 -0.94
N TYR A 341 -3.11 19.59 -2.09
CA TYR A 341 -2.04 20.55 -2.40
C TYR A 341 -2.40 21.55 -3.50
N GLY A 342 -3.67 21.58 -3.92
CA GLY A 342 -4.18 22.50 -4.94
C GLY A 342 -4.06 21.99 -6.37
N ALA A 343 -4.69 22.70 -7.30
CA ALA A 343 -4.69 22.32 -8.71
C ALA A 343 -3.26 22.36 -9.30
N PRO A 344 -2.90 21.41 -10.18
CA PRO A 344 -1.59 21.39 -10.82
C PRO A 344 -1.37 22.57 -11.76
N ASP A 345 -0.12 23.00 -11.89
CA ASP A 345 0.32 23.66 -13.10
C ASP A 345 0.59 22.65 -14.24
N ALA A 346 0.82 23.14 -15.46
CA ALA A 346 1.05 22.27 -16.62
C ALA A 346 2.25 21.33 -16.45
N LYS A 347 3.30 21.76 -15.72
CA LYS A 347 4.51 20.97 -15.52
C LYS A 347 4.31 19.88 -14.48
N GLU A 348 3.63 20.19 -13.38
CA GLU A 348 3.23 19.18 -12.40
C GLU A 348 2.34 18.12 -13.03
N LEU A 349 1.39 18.53 -13.87
CA LEU A 349 0.50 17.60 -14.57
C LEU A 349 1.28 16.68 -15.51
N GLU A 350 2.21 17.24 -16.30
CA GLU A 350 3.13 16.48 -17.14
C GLU A 350 3.92 15.46 -16.31
N VAL A 351 4.51 15.90 -15.19
CA VAL A 351 5.34 15.04 -14.34
C VAL A 351 4.54 13.90 -13.74
N VAL A 352 3.41 14.16 -13.08
CA VAL A 352 2.67 13.10 -12.38
C VAL A 352 2.23 11.97 -13.30
N ARG A 353 1.99 12.23 -14.59
CA ARG A 353 1.66 11.19 -15.59
C ARG A 353 2.77 10.15 -15.71
N TYR A 354 4.03 10.52 -15.54
CA TYR A 354 5.14 9.55 -15.56
C TYR A 354 5.25 8.71 -14.30
N TYR A 355 4.57 9.08 -13.23
CA TYR A 355 4.64 8.46 -11.90
C TYR A 355 3.31 7.87 -11.43
N ASP A 356 2.28 7.92 -12.27
CA ASP A 356 0.96 7.39 -11.99
C ASP A 356 0.92 5.88 -12.20
N THR A 357 0.59 5.13 -11.16
CA THR A 357 0.47 3.65 -11.17
C THR A 357 -0.42 3.16 -12.30
N ALA A 358 -1.46 3.90 -12.68
CA ALA A 358 -2.35 3.50 -13.77
C ALA A 358 -1.67 3.53 -15.15
N ASN A 359 -0.65 4.37 -15.36
CA ASN A 359 0.16 4.35 -16.58
C ASN A 359 1.13 3.15 -16.62
N PHE A 360 1.70 2.77 -15.48
CA PHE A 360 2.48 1.53 -15.37
C PHE A 360 1.62 0.28 -15.56
N ALA A 361 0.39 0.28 -15.04
CA ALA A 361 -0.55 -0.83 -15.17
C ALA A 361 -0.81 -1.23 -16.64
N ARG A 362 -0.86 -0.25 -17.55
CA ARG A 362 -0.98 -0.44 -19.01
C ARG A 362 0.25 -1.13 -19.65
N CYS A 363 1.36 -1.21 -18.92
CA CYS A 363 2.61 -1.80 -19.39
C CYS A 363 2.87 -3.22 -18.85
N LEU A 364 2.04 -3.71 -17.92
CA LEU A 364 2.19 -5.04 -17.33
C LEU A 364 1.99 -6.17 -18.35
N THR A 365 2.85 -7.19 -18.25
CA THR A 365 2.83 -8.40 -19.08
C THR A 365 2.79 -9.70 -18.28
N VAL A 366 2.93 -9.62 -16.96
CA VAL A 366 3.05 -10.78 -16.05
C VAL A 366 1.81 -10.97 -15.17
N PRO A 367 1.61 -12.18 -14.59
CA PRO A 367 0.53 -12.44 -13.65
C PRO A 367 0.55 -11.51 -12.43
N GLY A 368 -0.61 -10.95 -12.09
CA GLY A 368 -0.78 -10.04 -10.95
C GLY A 368 -1.87 -10.48 -9.98
N TRP A 369 -1.58 -10.42 -8.68
CA TRP A 369 -2.55 -10.56 -7.60
C TRP A 369 -2.84 -9.20 -6.97
N PHE A 370 -4.11 -8.85 -6.88
CA PHE A 370 -4.55 -7.59 -6.28
C PHE A 370 -5.52 -7.82 -5.13
N SER A 371 -5.46 -6.95 -4.13
CA SER A 371 -6.46 -6.94 -3.05
C SER A 371 -6.55 -5.56 -2.40
N TRP A 372 -7.75 -5.18 -1.98
CA TRP A 372 -8.06 -3.96 -1.24
C TRP A 372 -9.48 -4.04 -0.67
N GLY A 373 -9.85 -3.10 0.19
CA GLY A 373 -11.22 -2.93 0.66
C GLY A 373 -11.93 -1.75 0.01
N TYR A 374 -13.27 -1.80 0.02
CA TYR A 374 -14.09 -0.71 -0.56
C TYR A 374 -14.14 0.50 0.37
N ASN A 375 -13.81 0.31 1.64
CA ASN A 375 -13.81 1.34 2.66
C ASN A 375 -12.46 2.04 2.82
N ASP A 376 -11.46 1.73 1.98
CA ASP A 376 -10.17 2.41 2.00
C ASP A 376 -10.35 3.89 1.64
N ASP A 377 -10.01 4.77 2.59
CA ASP A 377 -10.06 6.22 2.46
C ASP A 377 -8.67 6.87 2.31
N VAL A 378 -7.62 6.05 2.42
CA VAL A 378 -6.24 6.45 2.12
C VAL A 378 -5.97 6.27 0.63
N CYS A 379 -6.23 5.06 0.12
CA CYS A 379 -6.16 4.70 -1.30
C CYS A 379 -7.57 4.34 -1.77
N PRO A 380 -8.34 5.28 -2.35
CA PRO A 380 -9.74 5.03 -2.67
C PRO A 380 -9.91 3.94 -3.74
N PRO A 381 -10.87 3.02 -3.59
CA PRO A 381 -11.12 1.94 -4.54
C PRO A 381 -11.41 2.44 -5.96
N THR A 382 -11.98 3.63 -6.17
CA THR A 382 -12.15 4.18 -7.52
C THR A 382 -10.83 4.30 -8.27
N SER A 383 -9.79 4.81 -7.59
CA SER A 383 -8.46 4.97 -8.18
C SER A 383 -7.78 3.63 -8.45
N MET A 384 -7.91 2.69 -7.52
CA MET A 384 -7.30 1.34 -7.63
C MET A 384 -7.97 0.51 -8.72
N TYR A 385 -9.31 0.57 -8.84
CA TYR A 385 -10.03 -0.08 -9.94
C TYR A 385 -9.66 0.53 -11.29
N ALA A 386 -9.48 1.84 -11.39
CA ALA A 386 -9.02 2.47 -12.62
C ALA A 386 -7.66 1.91 -13.07
N ALA A 387 -6.69 1.81 -12.16
CA ALA A 387 -5.39 1.18 -12.46
C ALA A 387 -5.52 -0.31 -12.77
N TYR A 388 -6.27 -1.07 -11.97
CA TYR A 388 -6.50 -2.50 -12.18
C TYR A 388 -7.14 -2.80 -13.53
N ASN A 389 -8.18 -2.04 -13.93
CA ASN A 389 -8.89 -2.25 -15.19
C ASN A 389 -8.01 -1.95 -16.42
N ALA A 390 -6.96 -1.13 -16.28
CA ALA A 390 -6.01 -0.87 -17.34
C ALA A 390 -5.03 -2.03 -17.62
N VAL A 391 -4.92 -2.99 -16.69
CA VAL A 391 -4.07 -4.19 -16.85
C VAL A 391 -4.68 -5.16 -17.86
N THR A 392 -3.88 -5.62 -18.82
CA THR A 392 -4.30 -6.60 -19.85
C THR A 392 -3.67 -7.98 -19.67
N SER A 393 -2.61 -8.09 -18.87
CA SER A 393 -2.01 -9.38 -18.49
C SER A 393 -2.93 -10.17 -17.54
N PRO A 394 -2.68 -11.48 -17.32
CA PRO A 394 -3.42 -12.26 -16.34
C PRO A 394 -3.42 -11.58 -14.98
N LYS A 395 -4.61 -11.40 -14.40
CA LYS A 395 -4.78 -10.71 -13.12
C LYS A 395 -5.94 -11.30 -12.35
N GLU A 396 -5.85 -11.21 -11.04
CA GLU A 396 -6.94 -11.54 -10.13
C GLU A 396 -7.10 -10.46 -9.07
N LEU A 397 -8.34 -10.30 -8.61
CA LEU A 397 -8.72 -9.32 -7.59
C LEU A 397 -9.47 -10.03 -6.48
N HIS A 398 -9.00 -9.86 -5.25
CA HIS A 398 -9.54 -10.43 -4.03
C HIS A 398 -9.98 -9.31 -3.09
N PRO A 399 -11.18 -8.74 -3.26
CA PRO A 399 -11.62 -7.60 -2.47
C PRO A 399 -12.07 -8.02 -1.07
N TYR A 400 -11.68 -7.26 -0.06
CA TYR A 400 -12.14 -7.40 1.32
C TYR A 400 -13.03 -6.21 1.67
N LEU A 401 -14.31 -6.30 1.29
CA LEU A 401 -15.22 -5.17 1.14
C LEU A 401 -15.22 -4.17 2.32
N GLU A 402 -15.25 -4.68 3.56
CA GLU A 402 -15.31 -3.86 4.78
C GLU A 402 -13.99 -3.15 5.11
N THR A 403 -12.84 -3.66 4.65
CA THR A 403 -11.55 -3.15 5.09
C THR A 403 -11.31 -1.72 4.61
N GLY A 404 -10.71 -0.93 5.50
CA GLY A 404 -10.09 0.34 5.16
C GLY A 404 -8.67 0.11 4.66
N HIS A 405 -7.73 0.97 5.08
CA HIS A 405 -6.31 0.82 4.77
C HIS A 405 -5.59 -0.19 5.69
N TYR A 406 -6.16 -1.37 5.88
CA TYR A 406 -5.61 -2.43 6.74
C TYR A 406 -5.98 -3.83 6.21
N TRP A 407 -5.40 -4.86 6.84
CA TRP A 407 -5.58 -6.26 6.45
C TRP A 407 -6.39 -7.04 7.48
N TYR A 408 -7.17 -8.01 7.01
CA TYR A 408 -7.55 -9.15 7.85
C TYR A 408 -6.50 -10.26 7.75
N GLN A 409 -6.52 -11.21 8.69
CA GLN A 409 -5.57 -12.33 8.70
C GLN A 409 -5.79 -13.24 7.48
N GLU A 410 -7.04 -13.48 7.12
CA GLU A 410 -7.45 -14.29 5.97
C GLU A 410 -6.88 -13.71 4.67
N GLN A 411 -6.93 -12.38 4.52
CA GLN A 411 -6.36 -11.66 3.38
C GLN A 411 -4.84 -11.83 3.30
N TRP A 412 -4.16 -11.79 4.45
CA TRP A 412 -2.73 -12.01 4.53
C TRP A 412 -2.36 -13.46 4.14
N ASP A 413 -3.13 -14.44 4.61
CA ASP A 413 -2.89 -15.84 4.35
C ASP A 413 -3.10 -16.18 2.86
N GLU A 414 -4.14 -15.63 2.22
CA GLU A 414 -4.39 -15.76 0.78
C GLU A 414 -3.27 -15.14 -0.05
N TRP A 415 -2.84 -13.93 0.31
CA TRP A 415 -1.73 -13.23 -0.34
C TRP A 415 -0.43 -14.03 -0.26
N LEU A 416 -0.10 -14.54 0.92
CA LEU A 416 1.09 -15.32 1.18
C LEU A 416 1.07 -16.66 0.42
N ALA A 417 -0.05 -17.38 0.47
CA ALA A 417 -0.24 -18.64 -0.24
C ALA A 417 -0.09 -18.46 -1.76
N TRP A 418 -0.60 -17.34 -2.29
CA TRP A 418 -0.44 -17.02 -3.70
C TRP A 418 1.03 -16.81 -4.07
N LEU A 419 1.77 -15.99 -3.31
CA LEU A 419 3.19 -15.75 -3.54
C LEU A 419 4.02 -17.03 -3.49
N TRP A 420 3.77 -17.88 -2.48
CA TRP A 420 4.47 -19.15 -2.35
C TRP A 420 4.20 -20.10 -3.51
N LYS A 421 2.94 -20.15 -3.98
CA LYS A 421 2.57 -20.89 -5.18
C LYS A 421 3.34 -20.41 -6.42
N GLN A 422 3.46 -19.10 -6.63
CA GLN A 422 4.21 -18.55 -7.78
C GLN A 422 5.71 -18.85 -7.69
N MET A 423 6.27 -18.88 -6.47
CA MET A 423 7.67 -19.24 -6.24
C MET A 423 7.92 -20.76 -6.24
N GLY A 424 6.87 -21.58 -6.18
CA GLY A 424 6.99 -23.04 -6.08
C GLY A 424 7.52 -23.52 -4.72
N ILE A 425 7.26 -22.77 -3.64
CA ILE A 425 7.72 -23.05 -2.28
C ILE A 425 6.55 -23.35 -1.33
N GLY A 426 6.84 -23.64 -0.06
CA GLY A 426 5.83 -23.84 0.99
C GLY A 426 5.03 -25.15 0.87
N LYS A 427 5.65 -26.19 0.27
CA LYS A 427 5.12 -27.56 0.24
C LYS A 427 5.60 -28.38 1.42
#